data_AF-A0A7M7SZW1-F1
#
_entry.id   AF-A0A7M7SZW1-F1
#
_cell.length_a   1.000
_cell.length_b   1.000
_cell.length_c   1.000
_cell.angle_alpha   90.00
_cell.angle_beta   90.00
_cell.angle_gamma   90.00
#
_symmetry.space_group_name_H-M   'P 1'
#
loop_
_entity.id
_entity.type
_entity.pdbx_description
1 polymer ?
#
loop_
_entity_poly.entity_id
_entity_poly.type
_entity_poly.pdbx_seq_one_letter_code
_entity_poly.pdbx_strand_id
1 'polypeptide(L)'
;MVLNGASIYLENVQCRTPLYYIKNAELKKTLKKIAREKIDGDMASWEEPGEDSTENESGADFPAGNQQKIDKPEIEGKEVGLKVGDLVAITLDSETLHIMQQMGGQEWLPEMGNLYGKVAKVTGINSSGNAEVTYPERKEQPFTFNPHVLNKVPRLGKGDRVQINKDLTFVRNLHENSLNGWIDGMEKLYGKVAKVTGINSSGNAEVTYPERKEQPFIFNPDVLNKVWS
;
A
#
# COMPACT_ATOMS: atom_id res chain seq x y z
N MET A 1 -10.91 -28.63 -32.71
CA MET A 1 -10.20 -27.48 -32.13
C MET A 1 -11.07 -26.91 -31.02
N VAL A 2 -10.79 -27.29 -29.77
CA VAL A 2 -11.48 -26.73 -28.59
C VAL A 2 -10.38 -26.09 -27.76
N LEU A 3 -10.49 -24.78 -27.55
CA LEU A 3 -9.54 -23.98 -26.79
C LEU A 3 -9.59 -24.42 -25.32
N ASN A 4 -8.45 -24.89 -24.82
CA ASN A 4 -8.25 -25.25 -23.43
C ASN A 4 -8.59 -24.06 -22.53
N GLY A 5 -9.59 -24.25 -21.66
CA GLY A 5 -9.97 -23.31 -20.64
C GLY A 5 -8.79 -23.04 -19.70
N ALA A 6 -8.47 -21.76 -19.52
CA ALA A 6 -7.52 -21.32 -18.53
C ALA A 6 -8.09 -21.61 -17.12
N SER A 7 -7.64 -22.71 -16.53
CA SER A 7 -7.78 -22.96 -15.09
C SER A 7 -6.88 -21.97 -14.36
N ILE A 8 -7.47 -20.89 -13.85
CA ILE A 8 -6.79 -20.02 -12.88
C ILE A 8 -6.79 -20.73 -11.53
N TYR A 9 -5.71 -21.46 -11.25
CA TYR A 9 -5.43 -21.97 -9.91
C TYR A 9 -5.46 -20.80 -8.92
N LEU A 10 -6.42 -20.86 -7.99
CA LEU A 10 -6.65 -19.87 -6.92
C LEU A 10 -5.58 -19.94 -5.81
N GLU A 11 -4.53 -20.73 -5.99
CA GLU A 11 -3.50 -20.98 -5.00
C GLU A 11 -2.22 -20.24 -5.39
N ASN A 12 -2.13 -18.95 -4.99
CA ASN A 12 -0.87 -18.26 -4.64
C ASN A 12 -1.01 -16.74 -4.45
N VAL A 13 -2.21 -16.18 -4.38
CA VAL A 13 -2.34 -14.74 -4.11
C VAL A 13 -2.50 -14.51 -2.61
N GLN A 14 -1.41 -14.61 -1.87
CA GLN A 14 -1.27 -14.02 -0.53
C GLN A 14 -0.46 -12.72 -0.58
N CYS A 15 -0.42 -12.08 -1.75
CA CYS A 15 0.31 -10.83 -1.93
C CYS A 15 -0.46 -9.71 -1.25
N ARG A 16 0.05 -9.18 -0.13
CA ARG A 16 -0.51 -8.05 0.62
C ARG A 16 -0.34 -6.73 -0.13
N THR A 17 -0.81 -6.66 -1.37
CA THR A 17 -0.72 -5.48 -2.24
C THR A 17 -2.09 -4.80 -2.35
N PRO A 18 -2.14 -3.48 -2.60
CA PRO A 18 -3.40 -2.77 -2.83
C PRO A 18 -4.27 -3.44 -3.91
N LEU A 19 -3.67 -3.91 -5.02
CA LEU A 19 -4.37 -4.64 -6.07
C LEU A 19 -5.00 -5.96 -5.60
N TYR A 20 -4.31 -6.71 -4.73
CA TYR A 20 -4.87 -7.90 -4.13
C TYR A 20 -6.07 -7.58 -3.24
N TYR A 21 -5.94 -6.55 -2.39
CA TYR A 21 -7.03 -6.15 -1.50
C TYR A 21 -8.25 -5.63 -2.29
N ILE A 22 -8.04 -4.84 -3.35
CA ILE A 22 -9.10 -4.37 -4.25
C ILE A 22 -9.79 -5.56 -4.92
N LYS A 23 -9.02 -6.49 -5.52
CA LYS A 23 -9.57 -7.70 -6.15
C LYS A 23 -10.36 -8.56 -5.15
N ASN A 24 -9.87 -8.70 -3.92
CA ASN A 24 -10.58 -9.42 -2.85
C ASN A 24 -11.85 -8.67 -2.40
N ALA A 25 -11.87 -7.34 -2.44
CA ALA A 25 -13.04 -6.52 -2.10
C ALA A 25 -14.18 -6.79 -3.07
N GLU A 26 -13.89 -6.73 -4.36
CA GLU A 26 -14.83 -6.99 -5.43
C GLU A 26 -15.30 -8.44 -5.38
N LEU A 27 -14.39 -9.38 -5.14
CA LEU A 27 -14.73 -10.80 -4.99
C LEU A 27 -15.67 -11.04 -3.80
N LYS A 28 -15.39 -10.44 -2.63
CA LYS A 28 -16.25 -10.54 -1.44
C LYS A 28 -17.61 -9.89 -1.65
N LYS A 29 -17.68 -8.71 -2.29
CA LYS A 29 -18.94 -8.05 -2.66
C LYS A 29 -19.76 -8.94 -3.59
N THR A 30 -19.12 -9.55 -4.57
CA THR A 30 -19.75 -10.45 -5.54
C THR A 30 -20.25 -11.73 -4.87
N LEU A 31 -19.45 -12.38 -4.03
CA LEU A 31 -19.85 -13.57 -3.26
C LEU A 31 -21.03 -13.27 -2.32
N LYS A 32 -21.02 -12.12 -1.66
CA LYS A 32 -22.14 -11.69 -0.79
C LYS A 32 -23.41 -11.41 -1.58
N LYS A 33 -23.29 -10.92 -2.82
CA LYS A 33 -24.42 -10.75 -3.74
C LYS A 33 -24.99 -12.10 -4.19
N ILE A 34 -24.13 -13.02 -4.63
CA ILE A 34 -24.52 -14.38 -5.03
C ILE A 34 -25.17 -15.14 -3.87
N ALA A 35 -24.64 -15.01 -2.65
CA ALA A 35 -25.20 -15.65 -1.47
C ALA A 35 -26.61 -15.12 -1.13
N ARG A 36 -26.86 -13.83 -1.33
CA ARG A 36 -28.21 -13.24 -1.17
C ARG A 36 -29.16 -13.73 -2.25
N GLU A 37 -28.71 -13.76 -3.51
CA GLU A 37 -29.50 -14.28 -4.63
C GLU A 37 -29.82 -15.78 -4.49
N LYS A 38 -28.96 -16.57 -3.83
CA LYS A 38 -29.20 -17.97 -3.49
C LYS A 38 -30.04 -18.20 -2.23
N ILE A 39 -30.23 -17.19 -1.38
CA ILE A 39 -31.12 -17.29 -0.21
C ILE A 39 -32.57 -16.95 -0.61
N ASP A 40 -32.75 -16.14 -1.65
CA ASP A 40 -34.08 -15.76 -2.16
C ASP A 40 -34.67 -16.78 -3.16
N GLY A 41 -33.92 -17.81 -3.55
CA GLY A 41 -34.36 -18.91 -4.41
C GLY A 41 -34.00 -20.26 -3.82
N ASP A 42 -35.00 -21.03 -3.42
CA ASP A 42 -34.95 -22.42 -2.94
C ASP A 42 -34.38 -22.66 -1.53
N MET A 43 -35.21 -22.34 -0.53
CA MET A 43 -35.18 -22.99 0.79
C MET A 43 -36.40 -23.88 1.01
N ALA A 44 -36.79 -24.65 -0.01
CA ALA A 44 -37.73 -25.74 0.12
C ALA A 44 -37.05 -27.06 -0.28
N SER A 45 -36.98 -27.99 0.68
CA SER A 45 -36.56 -29.38 0.52
C SER A 45 -35.06 -29.65 0.40
N TRP A 46 -34.37 -29.72 1.55
CA TRP A 46 -33.29 -30.68 1.73
C TRP A 46 -33.48 -31.36 3.09
N GLU A 47 -33.90 -32.63 3.07
CA GLU A 47 -33.79 -33.53 4.21
C GLU A 47 -32.31 -33.83 4.45
N GLU A 48 -31.87 -33.79 5.71
CA GLU A 48 -30.56 -34.28 6.13
C GLU A 48 -30.45 -35.80 5.89
N PRO A 49 -29.43 -36.31 5.17
CA PRO A 49 -29.06 -37.70 5.25
C PRO A 49 -27.96 -37.87 6.31
N GLY A 50 -28.19 -38.82 7.20
CA GLY A 50 -27.39 -39.10 8.37
C GLY A 50 -26.04 -39.76 8.10
N GLU A 51 -25.32 -39.91 9.21
CA GLU A 51 -24.06 -40.63 9.36
C GLU A 51 -24.21 -42.11 8.95
N ASP A 52 -23.38 -42.59 8.01
CA ASP A 52 -22.80 -43.93 8.13
C ASP A 52 -21.53 -44.10 7.28
N SER A 53 -20.56 -44.74 7.93
CA SER A 53 -19.32 -45.33 7.43
C SER A 53 -19.54 -46.47 6.43
N THR A 54 -18.67 -46.61 5.41
CA THR A 54 -17.80 -47.79 5.18
C THR A 54 -17.08 -47.76 3.82
N GLU A 55 -15.82 -48.19 3.91
CA GLU A 55 -14.82 -48.72 2.98
C GLU A 55 -15.07 -48.98 1.48
N ASN A 56 -13.97 -48.71 0.74
CA ASN A 56 -13.25 -49.52 -0.27
C ASN A 56 -13.38 -49.29 -1.80
N GLU A 57 -12.20 -49.00 -2.36
CA GLU A 57 -11.55 -49.42 -3.62
C GLU A 57 -12.25 -49.28 -4.98
N SER A 58 -11.58 -48.57 -5.91
CA SER A 58 -10.81 -49.21 -6.99
C SER A 58 -10.20 -48.17 -7.96
N GLY A 59 -9.12 -48.57 -8.63
CA GLY A 59 -8.12 -47.69 -9.22
C GLY A 59 -8.44 -47.07 -10.57
N ALA A 60 -7.75 -45.96 -10.83
CA ALA A 60 -7.49 -45.44 -12.16
C ALA A 60 -6.06 -44.89 -12.19
N ASP A 61 -5.21 -45.59 -12.94
CA ASP A 61 -3.80 -45.31 -13.21
C ASP A 61 -3.68 -44.04 -14.07
N PHE A 62 -3.04 -42.99 -13.57
CA PHE A 62 -2.70 -41.79 -14.36
C PHE A 62 -1.19 -41.76 -14.62
N PRO A 63 -0.73 -41.59 -15.88
CA PRO A 63 0.68 -41.64 -16.19
C PRO A 63 1.41 -40.43 -15.61
N ALA A 64 2.59 -40.68 -15.04
CA ALA A 64 3.50 -39.68 -14.50
C ALA A 64 3.99 -38.72 -15.61
N GLY A 65 3.31 -37.57 -15.75
CA GLY A 65 3.74 -36.44 -16.56
C GLY A 65 4.76 -35.58 -15.81
N ASN A 66 5.91 -35.35 -16.44
CA ASN A 66 7.04 -34.55 -15.97
C ASN A 66 6.65 -33.31 -15.15
N GLN A 67 7.16 -33.22 -13.92
CA GLN A 67 7.22 -31.98 -13.15
C GLN A 67 8.21 -31.02 -13.82
N GLN A 68 7.71 -30.23 -14.78
CA GLN A 68 8.35 -28.97 -15.11
C GLN A 68 8.28 -28.08 -13.87
N LYS A 69 9.45 -27.83 -13.28
CA LYS A 69 9.66 -26.85 -12.23
C LYS A 69 9.28 -25.48 -12.80
N ILE A 70 8.05 -25.06 -12.55
CA ILE A 70 7.58 -23.73 -12.88
C ILE A 70 8.22 -22.81 -11.83
N ASP A 71 9.18 -22.00 -12.27
CA ASP A 71 9.77 -21.00 -11.40
C ASP A 71 8.66 -20.08 -10.87
N LYS A 72 8.49 -20.11 -9.55
CA LYS A 72 7.55 -19.29 -8.82
C LYS A 72 7.85 -17.82 -9.16
N PRO A 73 6.88 -17.01 -9.61
CA PRO A 73 7.13 -15.58 -9.77
C PRO A 73 7.41 -15.01 -8.39
N GLU A 74 8.65 -14.59 -8.17
CA GLU A 74 9.07 -13.84 -6.99
C GLU A 74 8.45 -12.45 -7.08
N ILE A 75 7.21 -12.33 -6.60
CA ILE A 75 6.60 -11.04 -6.35
C ILE A 75 7.24 -10.56 -5.06
N GLU A 76 8.21 -9.63 -5.17
CA GLU A 76 8.85 -8.94 -4.05
C GLU A 76 7.77 -8.34 -3.14
N GLY A 77 7.33 -9.12 -2.16
CA GLY A 77 6.58 -8.61 -1.02
C GLY A 77 7.53 -7.66 -0.32
N LYS A 78 7.29 -6.36 -0.48
CA LYS A 78 8.02 -5.33 0.27
C LYS A 78 7.80 -5.61 1.75
N GLU A 79 8.72 -6.32 2.39
CA GLU A 79 8.78 -6.43 3.84
C GLU A 79 9.04 -5.01 4.34
N VAL A 80 7.96 -4.34 4.78
CA VAL A 80 8.05 -2.98 5.29
C VAL A 80 8.64 -3.12 6.69
N GLY A 81 9.96 -3.25 6.78
CA GLY A 81 10.73 -3.34 8.02
C GLY A 81 10.70 -2.04 8.83
N LEU A 82 9.49 -1.58 9.15
CA LEU A 82 9.21 -0.37 9.92
C LEU A 82 9.65 -0.58 11.36
N LYS A 83 10.28 0.46 11.91
CA LYS A 83 10.73 0.50 13.29
C LYS A 83 10.22 1.77 13.93
N VAL A 84 10.07 1.75 15.26
CA VAL A 84 9.74 2.94 16.03
C VAL A 84 10.75 4.04 15.73
N GLY A 85 10.22 5.23 15.44
CA GLY A 85 10.97 6.41 15.03
C GLY A 85 11.10 6.60 13.52
N ASP A 86 10.82 5.60 12.70
CA ASP A 86 10.80 5.78 11.24
C ASP A 86 9.82 6.86 10.83
N LEU A 87 10.19 7.63 9.79
CA LEU A 87 9.29 8.56 9.15
C LEU A 87 8.57 7.83 8.03
N VAL A 88 7.28 8.08 7.89
CA VAL A 88 6.41 7.44 6.91
C VAL A 88 5.44 8.43 6.28
N ALA A 89 4.98 8.15 5.07
CA ALA A 89 3.93 8.88 4.39
C ALA A 89 2.93 7.91 3.74
N ILE A 90 1.68 8.35 3.60
CA ILE A 90 0.65 7.64 2.86
C ILE A 90 0.55 8.27 1.48
N THR A 91 0.57 7.45 0.44
CA THR A 91 0.49 7.88 -0.96
C THR A 91 -0.68 7.20 -1.70
N LEU A 92 -1.53 6.49 -0.95
CA LEU A 92 -2.79 5.94 -1.43
C LEU A 92 -3.88 6.99 -1.27
N ASP A 93 -4.75 7.11 -2.26
CA ASP A 93 -5.93 7.97 -2.18
C ASP A 93 -6.86 7.55 -1.02
N SER A 94 -7.74 8.46 -0.62
CA SER A 94 -8.60 8.26 0.55
C SER A 94 -9.54 7.06 0.41
N GLU A 95 -10.02 6.74 -0.79
CA GLU A 95 -10.95 5.62 -0.99
C GLU A 95 -10.21 4.29 -0.83
N THR A 96 -9.06 4.15 -1.48
CA THR A 96 -8.20 2.97 -1.34
C THR A 96 -7.75 2.77 0.10
N LEU A 97 -7.30 3.84 0.78
CA LEU A 97 -6.88 3.78 2.19
C LEU A 97 -8.03 3.32 3.10
N HIS A 98 -9.24 3.85 2.88
CA HIS A 98 -10.42 3.47 3.66
C HIS A 98 -10.76 1.99 3.48
N ILE A 99 -10.75 1.48 2.25
CA ILE A 99 -10.97 0.04 1.98
C ILE A 99 -9.93 -0.81 2.71
N MET A 100 -8.65 -0.42 2.67
CA MET A 100 -7.58 -1.17 3.33
C MET A 100 -7.72 -1.21 4.85
N GLN A 101 -8.13 -0.11 5.49
CA GLN A 101 -8.42 -0.08 6.92
C GLN A 101 -9.58 -1.00 7.30
N GLN A 102 -10.70 -0.91 6.58
CA GLN A 102 -11.88 -1.74 6.85
C GLN A 102 -11.56 -3.23 6.74
N MET A 103 -10.75 -3.61 5.74
CA MET A 103 -10.33 -5.00 5.57
C MET A 103 -9.36 -5.48 6.65
N GLY A 104 -8.52 -4.58 7.17
CA GLY A 104 -7.65 -4.85 8.30
C GLY A 104 -8.37 -4.92 9.64
N GLY A 105 -9.69 -4.67 9.67
CA GLY A 105 -10.48 -4.60 10.90
C GLY A 105 -10.15 -3.37 11.75
N GLN A 106 -9.57 -2.34 11.14
CA GLN A 106 -9.13 -1.14 11.83
C GLN A 106 -10.18 -0.03 11.71
N GLU A 107 -10.28 0.80 12.74
CA GLU A 107 -11.20 1.93 12.73
C GLU A 107 -10.81 2.94 11.64
N TRP A 108 -11.82 3.49 10.97
CA TRP A 108 -11.67 4.62 10.06
C TRP A 108 -12.14 5.88 10.77
N LEU A 109 -11.22 6.84 10.93
CA LEU A 109 -11.55 8.18 11.43
C LEU A 109 -11.65 9.13 10.24
N PRO A 110 -12.63 10.06 10.19
CA PRO A 110 -12.77 11.00 9.06
C PRO A 110 -11.48 11.80 8.77
N GLU A 111 -10.70 12.10 9.80
CA GLU A 111 -9.39 12.77 9.72
C GLU A 111 -8.38 12.00 8.84
N MET A 112 -8.50 10.67 8.75
CA MET A 112 -7.61 9.83 7.95
C MET A 112 -7.70 10.12 6.45
N GLY A 113 -8.85 10.61 5.98
CA GLY A 113 -9.04 10.97 4.56
C GLY A 113 -8.16 12.12 4.09
N ASN A 114 -7.60 12.92 5.02
CA ASN A 114 -6.75 14.07 4.71
C ASN A 114 -5.26 13.83 5.06
N LEU A 115 -4.82 12.57 5.08
CA LEU A 115 -3.45 12.19 5.40
C LEU A 115 -2.56 11.97 4.17
N TYR A 116 -3.13 12.04 2.97
CA TYR A 116 -2.40 11.88 1.71
C TYR A 116 -1.21 12.83 1.66
N GLY A 117 -0.02 12.28 1.42
CA GLY A 117 1.23 13.04 1.33
C GLY A 117 1.68 13.73 2.62
N LYS A 118 1.04 13.51 3.76
CA LYS A 118 1.51 14.03 5.05
C LYS A 118 2.52 13.06 5.67
N VAL A 119 3.60 13.60 6.21
CA VAL A 119 4.64 12.82 6.90
C VAL A 119 4.22 12.61 8.36
N ALA A 120 4.29 11.36 8.81
CA ALA A 120 4.11 10.96 10.20
C ALA A 120 5.35 10.23 10.73
N LYS A 121 5.42 10.12 12.04
CA LYS A 121 6.45 9.34 12.74
C LYS A 121 5.82 8.07 13.30
N VAL A 122 6.43 6.92 13.04
CA VAL A 122 6.07 5.65 13.69
C VAL A 122 6.41 5.76 15.18
N THR A 123 5.41 5.62 16.06
CA THR A 123 5.56 5.69 17.51
C THR A 123 5.44 4.34 18.18
N GLY A 124 4.79 3.38 17.54
CA GLY A 124 4.63 2.02 18.04
C GLY A 124 4.39 1.02 16.93
N ILE A 125 4.57 -0.26 17.25
CA ILE A 125 4.06 -1.39 16.47
C ILE A 125 3.28 -2.25 17.47
N ASN A 126 2.00 -2.49 17.20
CA ASN A 126 1.15 -3.24 18.12
C ASN A 126 1.35 -4.76 17.98
N SER A 127 0.69 -5.54 18.87
CA SER A 127 0.80 -7.01 18.89
C SER A 127 0.36 -7.70 17.61
N SER A 128 -0.49 -7.06 16.81
CA SER A 128 -0.95 -7.55 15.51
C SER A 128 0.00 -7.17 14.37
N GLY A 129 1.11 -6.49 14.68
CA GLY A 129 2.09 -6.01 13.69
C GLY A 129 1.65 -4.75 12.94
N ASN A 130 0.57 -4.09 13.37
CA ASN A 130 0.15 -2.82 12.77
C ASN A 130 0.97 -1.66 13.31
N ALA A 131 1.23 -0.68 12.44
CA ALA A 131 2.04 0.48 12.79
C ALA A 131 1.18 1.58 13.40
N GLU A 132 1.60 2.07 14.55
CA GLU A 132 1.05 3.27 15.19
C GLU A 132 1.89 4.46 14.76
N VAL A 133 1.23 5.47 14.19
CA VAL A 133 1.89 6.67 13.64
C VAL A 133 1.29 7.93 14.21
N THR A 134 2.15 8.88 14.53
CA THR A 134 1.80 10.17 15.11
C THR A 134 2.16 11.28 14.13
N TYR A 135 1.19 12.14 13.83
CA TYR A 135 1.38 13.34 13.03
C TYR A 135 1.79 14.52 13.93
N PRO A 136 2.59 15.48 13.43
CA PRO A 136 3.00 16.66 14.22
C PRO A 136 1.83 17.44 14.84
N GLU A 137 0.70 17.48 14.13
CA GLU A 137 -0.54 18.17 14.52
C GLU A 137 -1.36 17.40 15.58
N ARG A 138 -1.10 16.10 15.76
CA ARG A 138 -1.90 15.20 16.63
C ARG A 138 -0.99 14.28 17.44
N LYS A 139 -0.40 14.82 18.51
CA LYS A 139 0.62 14.12 19.31
C LYS A 139 0.05 13.06 20.26
N GLU A 140 -1.17 13.27 20.75
CA GLU A 140 -1.72 12.48 21.86
C GLU A 140 -2.54 11.27 21.40
N GLN A 141 -2.93 11.22 20.12
CA GLN A 141 -3.75 10.15 19.59
C GLN A 141 -3.11 9.64 18.28
N PRO A 142 -2.30 8.56 18.33
CA PRO A 142 -1.74 7.97 17.12
C PRO A 142 -2.84 7.32 16.27
N PHE A 143 -2.62 7.30 14.96
CA PHE A 143 -3.41 6.48 14.06
C PHE A 143 -2.75 5.12 13.92
N THR A 144 -3.56 4.06 13.80
CA THR A 144 -3.05 2.71 13.55
C THR A 144 -3.32 2.34 12.11
N PHE A 145 -2.28 1.89 11.40
CA PHE A 145 -2.35 1.48 9.99
C PHE A 145 -1.69 0.12 9.77
N ASN A 146 -2.21 -0.59 8.77
CA ASN A 146 -1.49 -1.72 8.18
C ASN A 146 -0.14 -1.22 7.62
N PRO A 147 1.02 -1.84 7.95
CA PRO A 147 2.33 -1.39 7.49
C PRO A 147 2.46 -1.26 5.97
N HIS A 148 1.67 -2.03 5.20
CA HIS A 148 1.71 -2.02 3.74
C HIS A 148 1.14 -0.73 3.11
N VAL A 149 0.37 0.08 3.85
CA VAL A 149 -0.10 1.39 3.34
C VAL A 149 0.92 2.50 3.56
N LEU A 150 1.96 2.24 4.35
CA LEU A 150 2.96 3.21 4.74
C LEU A 150 4.20 3.11 3.85
N ASN A 151 4.59 4.23 3.26
CA ASN A 151 5.88 4.36 2.60
C ASN A 151 6.90 4.96 3.56
N LYS A 152 8.01 4.26 3.77
CA LYS A 152 9.12 4.77 4.56
C LYS A 152 9.79 5.92 3.82
N VAL A 153 9.90 7.06 4.48
CA VAL A 153 10.55 8.26 3.93
C VAL A 153 11.95 8.43 4.52
N PRO A 154 12.91 8.98 3.76
CA PRO A 154 14.25 9.23 4.26
C PRO A 154 14.24 10.30 5.37
N ARG A 155 15.13 10.12 6.35
CA ARG A 155 15.42 11.18 7.32
C ARG A 155 16.35 12.19 6.68
N LEU A 156 15.82 13.39 6.47
CA LEU A 156 16.56 14.51 5.89
C LEU A 156 16.89 15.53 6.97
N GLY A 157 18.10 16.09 6.89
CA GLY A 157 18.57 17.17 7.74
C GLY A 157 19.08 18.37 6.93
N LYS A 158 19.17 19.53 7.59
CA LYS A 158 19.78 20.73 6.99
C LYS A 158 21.20 20.41 6.52
N GLY A 159 21.51 20.77 5.29
CA GLY A 159 22.80 20.53 4.66
C GLY A 159 22.86 19.27 3.78
N ASP A 160 21.88 18.37 3.90
CA ASP A 160 21.83 17.16 3.08
C ASP A 160 21.70 17.51 1.60
N ARG A 161 22.43 16.77 0.76
CA ARG A 161 22.29 16.84 -0.70
C ARG A 161 21.24 15.83 -1.10
N VAL A 162 20.26 16.27 -1.90
CA VAL A 162 19.12 15.44 -2.28
C VAL A 162 18.80 15.59 -3.77
N GLN A 163 18.15 14.59 -4.33
CA GLN A 163 17.65 14.60 -5.70
C GLN A 163 16.28 13.94 -5.75
N ILE A 164 15.42 14.40 -6.67
CA ILE A 164 14.12 13.77 -6.91
C ILE A 164 14.35 12.38 -7.52
N ASN A 165 13.78 11.34 -6.91
CA ASN A 165 13.96 9.93 -7.31
C ASN A 165 12.64 9.18 -7.55
N LYS A 166 11.58 9.90 -7.91
CA LYS A 166 10.28 9.32 -8.27
C LYS A 166 9.85 9.90 -9.61
N ASP A 167 9.11 9.12 -10.38
CA ASP A 167 8.55 9.59 -11.65
C ASP A 167 7.85 10.95 -11.51
N LEU A 168 8.03 11.82 -12.50
CA LEU A 168 7.48 13.18 -12.48
C LEU A 168 5.95 13.19 -12.31
N THR A 169 5.25 12.21 -12.87
CA THR A 169 3.79 12.08 -12.70
C THR A 169 3.44 11.80 -11.25
N PHE A 170 4.20 10.93 -10.58
CA PHE A 170 4.02 10.65 -9.16
C PHE A 170 4.29 11.90 -8.31
N VAL A 171 5.39 12.61 -8.58
CA VAL A 171 5.74 13.84 -7.85
C VAL A 171 4.66 14.91 -8.04
N ARG A 172 4.15 15.07 -9.26
CA ARG A 172 3.08 16.02 -9.57
C ARG A 172 1.80 15.66 -8.82
N ASN A 173 1.34 14.41 -8.93
CA ASN A 173 0.16 13.94 -8.22
C ASN A 173 0.30 14.14 -6.70
N LEU A 174 1.49 13.90 -6.14
CA LEU A 174 1.75 14.13 -4.73
C LEU A 174 1.60 15.61 -4.35
N HIS A 175 2.10 16.52 -5.20
CA HIS A 175 2.02 17.96 -4.95
C HIS A 175 0.61 18.53 -5.13
N GLU A 176 -0.09 18.13 -6.20
CA GLU A 176 -1.47 18.55 -6.48
C GLU A 176 -2.44 18.16 -5.36
N ASN A 177 -2.21 17.00 -4.75
CA ASN A 177 -3.00 16.52 -3.61
C ASN A 177 -2.40 16.93 -2.25
N SER A 178 -1.38 17.79 -2.24
CA SER A 178 -0.79 18.34 -1.01
C SER A 178 -0.98 19.86 -0.93
N LEU A 179 -0.93 20.40 0.28
CA LEU A 179 -1.03 21.85 0.52
C LEU A 179 0.12 22.66 -0.12
N ASN A 180 1.22 22.02 -0.52
CA ASN A 180 2.38 22.72 -1.09
C ASN A 180 2.13 23.14 -2.55
N GLY A 181 1.19 22.50 -3.23
CA GLY A 181 0.87 22.76 -4.64
C GLY A 181 2.02 22.42 -5.60
N TRP A 182 1.67 22.30 -6.88
CA TRP A 182 2.65 22.21 -7.97
C TRP A 182 2.80 23.58 -8.62
N ILE A 183 4.03 24.02 -8.92
CA ILE A 183 4.29 25.26 -9.67
C ILE A 183 5.01 24.97 -10.98
N ASP A 184 4.60 25.67 -12.04
CA ASP A 184 5.21 25.55 -13.37
C ASP A 184 6.72 25.82 -13.31
N GLY A 185 7.51 24.92 -13.89
CA GLY A 185 8.97 24.95 -13.84
C GLY A 185 9.59 23.99 -12.82
N MET A 186 8.79 23.38 -11.91
CA MET A 186 9.29 22.33 -11.01
C MET A 186 9.81 21.11 -11.76
N GLU A 187 9.28 20.80 -12.95
CA GLU A 187 9.74 19.71 -13.80
C GLU A 187 11.20 19.86 -14.22
N LYS A 188 11.71 21.10 -14.31
CA LYS A 188 13.10 21.40 -14.68
C LYS A 188 14.09 21.09 -13.55
N LEU A 189 13.58 20.84 -12.35
CA LEU A 189 14.36 20.45 -11.18
C LEU A 189 14.58 18.94 -11.11
N TYR A 190 13.80 18.18 -11.89
CA TYR A 190 13.93 16.74 -11.95
C TYR A 190 15.34 16.32 -12.35
N GLY A 191 15.89 15.36 -11.62
CA GLY A 191 17.26 14.89 -11.86
C GLY A 191 18.37 15.83 -11.37
N LYS A 192 18.06 17.05 -10.90
CA LYS A 192 19.07 17.98 -10.36
C LYS A 192 19.29 17.74 -8.87
N VAL A 193 20.53 17.97 -8.43
CA VAL A 193 20.90 17.89 -7.00
C VAL A 193 20.58 19.22 -6.32
N ALA A 194 19.78 19.16 -5.26
CA ALA A 194 19.43 20.25 -4.37
C ALA A 194 20.14 20.10 -3.01
N LYS A 195 20.14 21.18 -2.23
CA LYS A 195 20.58 21.20 -0.84
C LYS A 195 19.40 21.49 0.07
N VAL A 196 19.19 20.64 1.08
CA VAL A 196 18.18 20.85 2.13
C VAL A 196 18.58 22.04 2.99
N THR A 197 17.73 23.06 3.07
CA THR A 197 17.92 24.25 3.92
C THR A 197 17.24 24.13 5.26
N GLY A 198 16.18 23.33 5.35
CA GLY A 198 15.39 23.12 6.55
C GLY A 198 14.33 22.04 6.37
N ILE A 199 13.66 21.70 7.48
CA ILE A 199 12.44 20.88 7.50
C ILE A 199 11.36 21.73 8.15
N ASN A 200 10.21 21.88 7.49
CA ASN A 200 9.13 22.71 8.01
C ASN A 200 8.28 21.98 9.07
N SER A 201 7.31 22.68 9.67
CA SER A 201 6.45 22.14 10.73
C SER A 201 5.61 20.92 10.32
N SER A 202 5.32 20.78 9.02
CA SER A 202 4.60 19.63 8.45
C SER A 202 5.52 18.46 8.10
N GLY A 203 6.82 18.57 8.37
CA GLY A 203 7.82 17.54 8.05
C GLY A 203 8.29 17.53 6.60
N ASN A 204 7.91 18.54 5.80
CA ASN A 204 8.35 18.66 4.41
C ASN A 204 9.76 19.27 4.33
N ALA A 205 10.53 18.85 3.34
CA ALA A 205 11.89 19.33 3.13
C ALA A 205 11.90 20.62 2.31
N GLU A 206 12.56 21.64 2.84
CA GLU A 206 12.87 22.87 2.12
C GLU A 206 14.21 22.68 1.41
N VAL A 207 14.24 22.85 0.09
CA VAL A 207 15.43 22.62 -0.73
C VAL A 207 15.73 23.81 -1.62
N THR A 208 17.02 24.07 -1.82
CA THR A 208 17.53 25.10 -2.73
C THR A 208 18.45 24.49 -3.76
N TYR A 209 18.44 25.05 -4.97
CA TYR A 209 19.30 24.63 -6.07
C TYR A 209 20.44 25.63 -6.24
N PRO A 210 21.68 25.20 -6.55
CA PRO A 210 22.81 26.11 -6.70
C PRO A 210 22.57 27.22 -7.74
N GLU A 211 21.84 26.88 -8.81
CA GLU A 211 21.47 27.77 -9.92
C GLU A 211 20.37 28.77 -9.54
N ARG A 212 19.68 28.60 -8.40
CA ARG A 212 18.54 29.42 -7.99
C ARG A 212 18.58 29.71 -6.50
N LYS A 213 19.12 30.89 -6.14
CA LYS A 213 19.27 31.37 -4.75
C LYS A 213 18.01 32.04 -4.17
N GLU A 214 16.87 31.90 -4.84
CA GLU A 214 15.58 32.45 -4.41
C GLU A 214 14.95 31.65 -3.25
N GLN A 215 13.64 31.84 -3.02
CA GLN A 215 12.80 31.10 -2.08
C GLN A 215 12.99 29.59 -2.23
N PRO A 216 13.14 28.82 -1.13
CA PRO A 216 13.27 27.37 -1.19
C PRO A 216 12.01 26.72 -1.76
N PHE A 217 12.20 25.61 -2.48
CA PHE A 217 11.10 24.73 -2.87
C PHE A 217 10.79 23.76 -1.73
N ILE A 218 9.52 23.46 -1.52
CA ILE A 218 9.06 22.55 -0.48
C ILE A 218 8.67 21.23 -1.14
N PHE A 219 9.33 20.14 -0.75
CA PHE A 219 9.05 18.80 -1.25
C PHE A 219 8.68 17.86 -0.10
N ASN A 220 7.77 16.92 -0.37
CA ASN A 220 7.61 15.77 0.51
C ASN A 220 8.93 14.94 0.50
N PRO A 221 9.48 14.56 1.66
CA PRO A 221 10.69 13.73 1.73
C PRO A 221 10.60 12.40 0.97
N ASP A 222 9.41 11.82 0.76
CA ASP A 222 9.19 10.56 0.03
C ASP A 222 9.61 10.63 -1.45
N VAL A 223 9.61 11.83 -2.04
CA VAL A 223 10.06 12.03 -3.44
C VAL A 223 11.55 12.30 -3.55
N LEU A 224 12.23 12.51 -2.43
CA LEU A 224 13.64 12.85 -2.38
C LEU A 224 14.48 11.64 -2.00
N ASN A 225 15.69 11.56 -2.54
CA ASN A 225 16.73 10.66 -2.04
C ASN A 225 17.97 11.44 -1.68
N LYS A 226 18.62 11.01 -0.60
CA LYS A 226 19.91 11.56 -0.18
C LYS A 226 21.01 11.11 -1.13
N VAL A 227 21.81 12.05 -1.62
CA VAL A 227 22.94 11.82 -2.50
C VAL A 227 24.22 11.92 -1.66
N TRP A 228 24.98 10.84 -1.58
CA TRP A 228 26.27 10.81 -0.90
C TRP A 228 27.36 11.25 -1.87
N SER A 229 28.34 12.01 -1.37
CA SER A 229 29.51 12.47 -2.15
C SER A 229 30.73 11.62 -1.79
#